data_AF-A0A9E6SAM6-F1
#
_entry.id   AF-A0A9E6SAM6-F1
#
_cell.length_a   1.000
_cell.length_b   1.000
_cell.length_c   1.000
_cell.angle_alpha   90.00
_cell.angle_beta   90.00
_cell.angle_gamma   90.00
#
_symmetry.space_group_name_H-M   'P 1'
#
loop_
_entity.id
_entity.type
_entity.pdbx_description
1 polymer ?
#
loop_
_entity_poly.entity_id
_entity_poly.type
_entity_poly.pdbx_seq_one_letter_code
_entity_poly.pdbx_strand_id
1 'polypeptide(L)'
;MHISVSSQHRAHHGFSLVELAVVLVIISLIIGSVISLTSQHMKADKYDSSSKKLMAIDAALRRYVVSAGELPCPAARTLTVNDANFGRESDQDCASATAPLGTVDVGNSTIRIGSVPVRELNLPDGMMFDAWDRQITFMMVKSLAMNDALRTASAVTAPIAHTGSGWGGIRVVNALGHDVFDRRDPAIAPRHFIAYALISHGENRGGARTKQGTPH
;
A
#
# COMPACT_ATOMS: atom_id res chain seq x y z
N MET A 1 -77.78 33.06 -42.89
CA MET A 1 -77.28 31.68 -42.72
C MET A 1 -76.28 31.71 -41.58
N HIS A 2 -76.67 31.25 -40.40
CA HIS A 2 -75.94 31.42 -39.15
C HIS A 2 -75.17 30.12 -38.85
N ILE A 3 -73.83 30.16 -38.87
CA ILE A 3 -72.99 29.01 -38.52
C ILE A 3 -72.55 29.18 -37.08
N SER A 4 -73.04 28.31 -36.20
CA SER A 4 -72.64 28.26 -34.80
C SER A 4 -71.45 27.31 -34.67
N VAL A 5 -70.29 27.82 -34.27
CA VAL A 5 -69.10 27.02 -33.96
C VAL A 5 -69.08 26.75 -32.46
N SER A 6 -69.22 25.49 -32.06
CA SER A 6 -69.09 25.06 -30.67
C SER A 6 -67.62 24.83 -30.31
N SER A 7 -67.08 25.69 -29.44
CA SER A 7 -65.76 25.52 -28.83
C SER A 7 -65.82 24.40 -27.77
N GLN A 8 -65.18 23.26 -28.04
CA GLN A 8 -64.92 22.25 -27.00
C GLN A 8 -63.65 22.64 -26.23
N HIS A 9 -63.81 23.16 -25.01
CA HIS A 9 -62.70 23.31 -24.06
C HIS A 9 -62.28 21.93 -23.55
N ARG A 10 -61.08 21.47 -23.93
CA ARG A 10 -60.41 20.35 -23.26
C ARG A 10 -59.96 20.82 -21.87
N ALA A 11 -60.50 20.21 -20.82
CA ALA A 11 -60.02 20.43 -19.46
C ALA A 11 -58.62 19.80 -19.32
N HIS A 12 -57.60 20.64 -19.19
CA HIS A 12 -56.27 20.17 -18.82
C HIS A 12 -56.28 19.84 -17.32
N HIS A 13 -56.31 18.56 -16.96
CA HIS A 13 -56.09 18.12 -15.59
C HIS A 13 -54.62 18.37 -15.24
N GLY A 14 -54.37 19.38 -14.42
CA GLY A 14 -53.06 19.64 -13.83
C GLY A 14 -52.74 18.61 -12.74
N PHE A 15 -51.47 18.26 -12.61
CA PHE A 15 -50.99 17.37 -11.55
C PHE A 15 -51.35 17.92 -10.17
N SER A 16 -51.84 17.05 -9.28
CA SER A 16 -52.14 17.42 -7.90
C SER A 16 -50.86 17.70 -7.11
N LEU A 17 -50.88 18.70 -6.23
CA LEU A 17 -49.77 18.97 -5.29
C LEU A 17 -49.43 17.73 -4.44
N VAL A 18 -50.44 16.93 -4.10
CA VAL A 18 -50.27 15.69 -3.33
C VAL A 18 -49.53 14.63 -4.15
N GLU A 19 -49.81 14.55 -5.44
CA GLU A 19 -49.18 13.58 -6.35
C GLU A 19 -47.69 13.87 -6.51
N LEU A 20 -47.31 15.14 -6.66
CA LEU A 20 -45.89 15.52 -6.68
C LEU A 20 -45.21 15.34 -5.31
N ALA A 21 -45.91 15.55 -4.19
CA ALA A 21 -45.35 15.31 -2.87
C ALA A 21 -45.02 13.82 -2.64
N VAL A 22 -45.92 12.91 -3.05
CA VAL A 22 -45.68 11.47 -2.96
C VAL A 22 -44.52 11.04 -3.88
N VAL A 23 -44.44 11.57 -5.10
CA VAL A 23 -43.34 11.29 -6.03
C VAL A 23 -41.98 11.75 -5.44
N LEU A 24 -41.90 12.94 -4.83
CA LEU A 24 -40.67 13.42 -4.20
C LEU A 24 -40.24 12.58 -2.99
N VAL A 25 -41.20 12.07 -2.21
CA VAL A 25 -40.91 11.13 -1.11
C VAL A 25 -40.35 9.82 -1.65
N ILE A 26 -40.93 9.26 -2.71
CA ILE A 26 -40.42 8.04 -3.35
C ILE A 26 -39.01 8.26 -3.90
N ILE A 27 -38.78 9.38 -4.60
CA ILE A 27 -37.46 9.72 -5.16
C ILE A 27 -36.41 9.87 -4.05
N SER A 28 -36.73 10.56 -2.94
CA SER A 28 -35.78 10.74 -1.84
C SER A 28 -35.42 9.42 -1.14
N LEU A 29 -36.37 8.50 -1.00
CA LEU A 29 -36.11 7.15 -0.48
C LEU A 29 -35.19 6.35 -1.41
N ILE A 30 -35.43 6.42 -2.72
CA ILE A 30 -34.58 5.73 -3.72
C ILE A 30 -33.16 6.29 -3.67
N ILE A 31 -32.98 7.62 -3.72
CA ILE A 31 -31.65 8.26 -3.65
C ILE A 31 -30.93 7.90 -2.35
N GLY A 32 -31.63 7.93 -1.21
CA GLY A 32 -31.07 7.58 0.10
C GLY A 32 -30.52 6.15 0.14
N SER A 33 -31.20 5.20 -0.50
CA SER A 33 -30.76 3.80 -0.55
C SER A 33 -29.52 3.54 -1.42
N VAL A 34 -29.32 4.31 -2.49
CA VAL A 34 -28.18 4.15 -3.42
C VAL A 34 -26.86 4.61 -2.80
N ILE A 35 -26.87 5.66 -1.97
CA ILE A 35 -25.66 6.26 -1.39
C ILE A 35 -24.87 5.24 -0.55
N SER A 36 -25.54 4.42 0.25
CA SER A 36 -24.90 3.45 1.13
C SER A 36 -24.11 2.38 0.36
N LEU A 37 -24.61 1.93 -0.79
CA LEU A 37 -23.96 0.89 -1.60
C LEU A 37 -22.71 1.41 -2.30
N THR A 38 -22.71 2.64 -2.79
CA THR A 38 -21.55 3.24 -3.48
C THR A 38 -20.30 3.30 -2.60
N SER A 39 -20.48 3.56 -1.29
CA SER A 39 -19.37 3.66 -0.34
C SER A 39 -18.59 2.35 -0.15
N GLN A 40 -19.27 1.20 -0.20
CA GLN A 40 -18.65 -0.11 -0.03
C GLN A 40 -17.85 -0.53 -1.27
N HIS A 41 -18.41 -0.29 -2.46
CA HIS A 41 -17.70 -0.54 -3.72
C HIS A 41 -16.43 0.31 -3.82
N MET A 42 -16.50 1.61 -3.49
CA MET A 42 -15.32 2.48 -3.49
C MET A 42 -14.22 1.99 -2.53
N LYS A 43 -14.59 1.43 -1.36
CA LYS A 43 -13.61 0.84 -0.43
C LYS A 43 -12.96 -0.40 -1.03
N ALA A 44 -13.76 -1.30 -1.59
CA ALA A 44 -13.25 -2.51 -2.26
C ALA A 44 -12.28 -2.16 -3.39
N ASP A 45 -12.62 -1.16 -4.22
CA ASP A 45 -11.77 -0.69 -5.33
C ASP A 45 -10.43 -0.13 -4.82
N LYS A 46 -10.43 0.58 -3.68
CA LYS A 46 -9.19 1.08 -3.06
C LYS A 46 -8.30 -0.06 -2.56
N TYR A 47 -8.88 -1.08 -1.93
CA TYR A 47 -8.13 -2.26 -1.49
C TYR A 47 -7.51 -3.00 -2.68
N ASP A 48 -8.28 -3.21 -3.74
CA ASP A 48 -7.80 -3.84 -4.97
C ASP A 48 -6.70 -3.01 -5.64
N SER A 49 -6.89 -1.68 -5.73
CA SER A 49 -5.86 -0.77 -6.24
C SER A 49 -4.56 -0.82 -5.43
N SER A 50 -4.64 -0.83 -4.10
CA SER A 50 -3.44 -0.96 -3.25
C SER A 50 -2.77 -2.32 -3.42
N SER A 51 -3.55 -3.40 -3.49
CA SER A 51 -3.03 -4.75 -3.73
C SER A 51 -2.26 -4.84 -5.04
N LYS A 52 -2.83 -4.33 -6.14
CA LYS A 52 -2.18 -4.25 -7.45
C LYS A 52 -0.88 -3.44 -7.41
N LYS A 53 -0.85 -2.31 -6.68
CA LYS A 53 0.37 -1.53 -6.48
C LYS A 53 1.44 -2.32 -5.75
N LEU A 54 1.09 -2.99 -4.64
CA LEU A 54 2.02 -3.82 -3.87
C LEU A 54 2.61 -4.95 -4.73
N MET A 55 1.78 -5.62 -5.54
CA MET A 55 2.24 -6.68 -6.46
C MET A 55 3.20 -6.13 -7.54
N ALA A 56 2.93 -4.94 -8.08
CA ALA A 56 3.80 -4.32 -9.06
C ALA A 56 5.15 -3.88 -8.45
N ILE A 57 5.15 -3.39 -7.21
CA ILE A 57 6.37 -3.04 -6.47
C ILE A 57 7.17 -4.30 -6.15
N ASP A 58 6.51 -5.38 -5.70
CA ASP A 58 7.14 -6.70 -5.49
C ASP A 58 7.82 -7.21 -6.76
N ALA A 59 7.13 -7.14 -7.90
CA ALA A 59 7.69 -7.52 -9.19
C ALA A 59 8.91 -6.66 -9.57
N ALA A 60 8.88 -5.35 -9.29
CA ALA A 60 10.01 -4.45 -9.53
C ALA A 60 11.21 -4.76 -8.61
N LEU A 61 10.98 -5.02 -7.33
CA LEU A 61 12.01 -5.44 -6.37
C LEU A 61 12.67 -6.74 -6.83
N ARG A 62 11.90 -7.74 -7.26
CA ARG A 62 12.44 -8.99 -7.80
C ARG A 62 13.29 -8.77 -9.04
N ARG A 63 12.86 -7.90 -9.96
CA ARG A 63 13.64 -7.53 -11.15
C ARG A 63 14.96 -6.85 -10.76
N TYR A 64 14.89 -5.92 -9.80
CA TYR A 64 16.07 -5.24 -9.27
C TYR A 64 17.07 -6.24 -8.69
N VAL A 65 16.60 -7.19 -7.86
CA VAL A 65 17.46 -8.26 -7.30
C VAL A 65 18.14 -9.07 -8.40
N VAL A 66 17.45 -9.41 -9.48
CA VAL A 66 18.05 -10.16 -10.60
C VAL A 66 19.15 -9.33 -11.28
N SER A 67 18.94 -8.03 -11.48
CA SER A 67 19.90 -7.16 -12.19
C SER A 67 21.06 -6.67 -11.31
N ALA A 68 20.80 -6.28 -10.06
CA ALA A 68 21.76 -5.69 -9.14
C ALA A 68 22.36 -6.71 -8.16
N GLY A 69 21.72 -7.86 -7.96
CA GLY A 69 22.20 -8.89 -7.02
C GLY A 69 21.99 -8.56 -5.54
N GLU A 70 21.23 -7.51 -5.25
CA GLU A 70 20.95 -7.00 -3.90
C GLU A 70 19.56 -6.33 -3.86
N LEU A 71 19.06 -6.02 -2.67
CA LEU A 71 17.86 -5.20 -2.49
C LEU A 71 18.23 -3.71 -2.45
N PRO A 72 17.39 -2.82 -2.99
CA PRO A 72 17.64 -1.39 -2.88
C PRO A 72 17.35 -0.92 -1.45
N CYS A 73 18.03 0.14 -1.02
CA CYS A 73 17.77 0.71 0.28
C CYS A 73 16.43 1.46 0.33
N PRO A 74 15.70 1.43 1.45
CA PRO A 74 14.46 2.16 1.57
C PRO A 74 14.65 3.66 1.35
N ALA A 75 13.71 4.29 0.63
CA ALA A 75 13.73 5.74 0.43
C ALA A 75 13.33 6.48 1.71
N ALA A 76 13.85 7.70 1.87
CA ALA A 76 13.53 8.56 3.00
C ALA A 76 12.04 8.96 3.01
N ARG A 77 11.33 8.63 4.09
CA ARG A 77 9.87 8.86 4.21
C ARG A 77 9.50 10.29 4.57
N THR A 78 10.47 11.17 4.84
CA THR A 78 10.24 12.59 5.22
C THR A 78 10.23 13.52 4.02
N LEU A 79 10.66 13.04 2.84
CA LEU A 79 10.78 13.89 1.66
C LEU A 79 9.43 14.12 0.99
N THR A 80 9.26 15.31 0.44
CA THR A 80 8.06 15.68 -0.34
C THR A 80 8.25 15.28 -1.80
N VAL A 81 7.15 15.11 -2.56
CA VAL A 81 7.19 14.72 -3.98
C VAL A 81 8.03 15.67 -4.86
N ASN A 82 8.18 16.94 -4.46
CA ASN A 82 8.96 17.93 -5.21
C ASN A 82 10.46 17.94 -4.84
N ASP A 83 10.87 17.14 -3.86
CA ASP A 83 12.28 17.02 -3.47
C ASP A 83 13.06 16.24 -4.54
N ALA A 84 14.28 16.69 -4.86
CA ALA A 84 15.13 16.04 -5.86
C ALA A 84 15.52 14.59 -5.49
N ASN A 85 15.50 14.28 -4.19
CA ASN A 85 15.82 12.96 -3.64
C ASN A 85 14.56 12.13 -3.34
N PHE A 86 13.36 12.63 -3.65
CA PHE A 86 12.14 11.88 -3.45
C PHE A 86 12.16 10.54 -4.20
N GLY A 87 11.83 9.47 -3.48
CA GLY A 87 11.76 8.12 -4.06
C GLY A 87 13.11 7.53 -4.46
N ARG A 88 14.25 8.19 -4.19
CA ARG A 88 15.59 7.60 -4.28
C ARG A 88 15.90 6.83 -3.01
N GLU A 89 16.71 5.79 -3.14
CA GLU A 89 17.24 5.08 -1.98
C GLU A 89 17.98 6.03 -1.03
N SER A 90 17.89 5.76 0.28
CA SER A 90 18.45 6.66 1.30
C SER A 90 19.98 6.62 1.40
N ASP A 91 20.57 5.52 0.96
CA ASP A 91 21.99 5.22 0.95
C ASP A 91 22.25 4.11 -0.06
N GLN A 92 23.48 4.00 -0.57
CA GLN A 92 23.81 3.13 -1.70
C GLN A 92 23.85 1.63 -1.36
N ASP A 93 24.14 1.25 -0.12
CA ASP A 93 24.39 -0.16 0.27
C ASP A 93 23.81 -0.55 1.64
N CYS A 94 23.04 0.36 2.25
CA CYS A 94 22.47 0.21 3.59
C CYS A 94 23.51 -0.06 4.69
N ALA A 95 24.80 0.15 4.43
CA ALA A 95 25.89 -0.22 5.33
C ALA A 95 26.06 0.76 6.48
N SER A 96 25.45 1.94 6.38
CA SER A 96 25.46 2.94 7.43
C SER A 96 25.05 2.34 8.79
N ALA A 97 25.92 2.52 9.78
CA ALA A 97 25.69 2.08 11.16
C ALA A 97 24.49 2.80 11.80
N THR A 98 24.20 4.01 11.33
CA THR A 98 23.04 4.80 11.71
C THR A 98 22.10 4.93 10.51
N ALA A 99 20.79 4.82 10.77
CA ALA A 99 19.77 5.03 9.75
C ALA A 99 19.85 6.47 9.18
N PRO A 100 19.90 6.64 7.84
CA PRO A 100 19.80 7.96 7.22
C PRO A 100 18.50 8.68 7.61
N LEU A 101 18.52 10.01 7.56
CA LEU A 101 17.35 10.84 7.88
C LEU A 101 16.12 10.41 7.08
N GLY A 102 15.00 10.24 7.77
CA GLY A 102 13.75 9.81 7.16
C GLY A 102 13.59 8.29 7.01
N THR A 103 14.57 7.50 7.42
CA THR A 103 14.46 6.04 7.63
C THR A 103 14.65 5.70 9.11
N VAL A 104 14.36 4.45 9.49
CA VAL A 104 14.51 3.95 10.87
C VAL A 104 15.12 2.55 10.84
N ASP A 105 16.08 2.30 11.72
CA ASP A 105 16.67 0.98 11.94
C ASP A 105 16.04 0.30 13.16
N VAL A 106 15.67 -0.97 13.03
CA VAL A 106 15.09 -1.80 14.12
C VAL A 106 15.81 -3.14 14.22
N GLY A 107 15.53 -3.89 15.31
CA GLY A 107 16.08 -5.23 15.50
C GLY A 107 17.61 -5.21 15.62
N ASN A 108 18.14 -4.32 16.46
CA ASN A 108 19.59 -4.11 16.62
C ASN A 108 20.28 -3.66 15.32
N SER A 109 19.61 -2.76 14.57
CA SER A 109 20.07 -2.21 13.29
C SER A 109 20.30 -3.25 12.19
N THR A 110 19.50 -4.32 12.19
CA THR A 110 19.51 -5.35 11.14
C THR A 110 18.42 -5.14 10.10
N ILE A 111 17.33 -4.47 10.46
CA ILE A 111 16.22 -4.14 9.56
C ILE A 111 16.15 -2.63 9.37
N ARG A 112 16.03 -2.19 8.12
CA ARG A 112 15.73 -0.80 7.78
C ARG A 112 14.29 -0.63 7.34
N ILE A 113 13.66 0.42 7.82
CA ILE A 113 12.29 0.81 7.50
C ILE A 113 12.31 2.19 6.84
N GLY A 114 11.71 2.27 5.65
CA GLY A 114 11.56 3.50 4.89
C GLY A 114 10.33 3.45 3.98
N SER A 115 10.39 4.20 2.89
CA SER A 115 9.40 4.18 1.80
C SER A 115 9.95 3.40 0.62
N VAL A 116 9.09 3.04 -0.32
CA VAL A 116 9.49 2.34 -1.53
C VAL A 116 10.41 3.24 -2.39
N PRO A 117 11.62 2.78 -2.77
CA PRO A 117 12.54 3.55 -3.60
C PRO A 117 12.11 3.50 -5.08
N VAL A 118 11.01 4.20 -5.39
CA VAL A 118 10.39 4.19 -6.73
C VAL A 118 11.33 4.61 -7.85
N ARG A 119 12.28 5.52 -7.61
CA ARG A 119 13.25 5.96 -8.62
C ARG A 119 14.28 4.87 -8.91
N GLU A 120 14.71 4.14 -7.90
CA GLU A 120 15.66 3.02 -8.05
C GLU A 120 14.98 1.82 -8.72
N LEU A 121 13.71 1.61 -8.41
CA LEU A 121 12.89 0.56 -9.03
C LEU A 121 12.36 0.92 -10.42
N ASN A 122 12.71 2.11 -10.95
CA ASN A 122 12.19 2.64 -12.21
C ASN A 122 10.64 2.59 -12.29
N LEU A 123 9.99 2.97 -11.20
CA LEU A 123 8.55 3.09 -11.03
C LEU A 123 8.13 4.57 -11.00
N PRO A 124 6.92 4.92 -11.47
CA PRO A 124 6.42 6.28 -11.34
C PRO A 124 6.16 6.64 -9.87
N ASP A 125 6.35 7.92 -9.51
CA ASP A 125 6.23 8.42 -8.14
C ASP A 125 4.91 8.05 -7.43
N GLY A 126 3.82 7.98 -8.20
CA GLY A 126 2.50 7.58 -7.70
C GLY A 126 2.43 6.15 -7.12
N MET A 127 3.41 5.30 -7.43
CA MET A 127 3.55 3.94 -6.89
C MET A 127 4.05 3.95 -5.45
N MET A 128 4.63 5.05 -4.96
CA MET A 128 5.04 5.16 -3.57
C MET A 128 3.84 5.28 -2.62
N PHE A 129 2.65 5.54 -3.16
CA PHE A 129 1.44 5.79 -2.38
C PHE A 129 0.38 4.70 -2.55
N ASP A 130 -0.28 4.33 -1.46
CA ASP A 130 -1.48 3.49 -1.47
C ASP A 130 -2.71 4.25 -2.00
N ALA A 131 -3.86 3.59 -2.10
CA ALA A 131 -5.10 4.19 -2.58
C ALA A 131 -5.73 5.23 -1.62
N TRP A 132 -5.12 5.45 -0.45
CA TRP A 132 -5.49 6.48 0.54
C TRP A 132 -4.47 7.61 0.62
N ASP A 133 -3.62 7.73 -0.39
CA ASP A 133 -2.56 8.74 -0.51
C ASP A 133 -1.53 8.69 0.64
N ARG A 134 -1.30 7.50 1.19
CA ARG A 134 -0.29 7.24 2.21
C ARG A 134 0.93 6.56 1.60
N GLN A 135 2.11 6.93 2.05
CA GLN A 135 3.33 6.25 1.64
C GLN A 135 3.28 4.78 2.03
N ILE A 136 3.57 3.89 1.07
CA ILE A 136 3.76 2.48 1.32
C ILE A 136 5.06 2.31 2.11
N THR A 137 4.98 1.66 3.26
CA THR A 137 6.16 1.36 4.07
C THR A 137 6.88 0.16 3.47
N PHE A 138 8.18 0.32 3.25
CA PHE A 138 9.07 -0.74 2.81
C PHE A 138 10.08 -1.01 3.92
N MET A 139 10.17 -2.27 4.34
CA MET A 139 11.12 -2.72 5.34
C MET A 139 11.92 -3.91 4.84
N MET A 140 13.22 -3.94 5.11
CA MET A 140 14.13 -4.93 4.55
C MET A 140 15.33 -5.24 5.46
N VAL A 141 15.90 -6.44 5.30
CA VAL A 141 17.09 -6.90 6.03
C VAL A 141 18.37 -6.29 5.45
N LYS A 142 19.04 -5.39 6.17
CA LYS A 142 20.15 -4.55 5.68
C LYS A 142 21.26 -5.34 4.97
N SER A 143 21.61 -6.53 5.46
CA SER A 143 22.64 -7.38 4.85
C SER A 143 22.32 -7.84 3.43
N LEU A 144 21.08 -7.70 2.97
CA LEU A 144 20.66 -8.04 1.61
C LEU A 144 20.85 -6.91 0.60
N ALA A 145 21.21 -5.71 1.06
CA ALA A 145 21.47 -4.55 0.22
C ALA A 145 22.97 -4.29 0.00
N MET A 146 23.83 -5.24 0.39
CA MET A 146 25.29 -5.08 0.35
C MET A 146 25.94 -6.02 -0.67
N ASN A 147 26.84 -5.50 -1.51
CA ASN A 147 27.88 -6.26 -2.24
C ASN A 147 27.38 -7.54 -2.94
N ASP A 148 26.35 -7.48 -3.78
CA ASP A 148 25.82 -8.67 -4.48
C ASP A 148 25.39 -9.79 -3.50
N ALA A 149 24.94 -9.42 -2.30
CA ALA A 149 24.56 -10.29 -1.19
C ALA A 149 23.68 -11.48 -1.60
N LEU A 150 22.76 -11.27 -2.55
CA LEU A 150 21.82 -12.29 -3.01
C LEU A 150 22.41 -13.20 -4.10
N ARG A 151 23.52 -12.83 -4.74
CA ARG A 151 24.21 -13.65 -5.75
C ARG A 151 25.27 -14.57 -5.16
N THR A 152 25.93 -14.14 -4.08
CA THR A 152 27.07 -14.87 -3.50
C THR A 152 26.66 -15.95 -2.50
N ALA A 153 25.36 -16.16 -2.26
CA ALA A 153 24.80 -17.01 -1.19
C ALA A 153 25.29 -16.66 0.24
N SER A 154 26.19 -15.68 0.37
CA SER A 154 26.87 -15.29 1.61
C SER A 154 25.96 -14.50 2.55
N ALA A 155 24.88 -13.89 2.03
CA ALA A 155 23.90 -13.19 2.85
C ALA A 155 22.95 -14.12 3.62
N VAL A 156 22.98 -15.43 3.32
CA VAL A 156 22.20 -16.49 4.02
C VAL A 156 23.10 -17.32 4.95
N THR A 157 24.38 -16.97 5.06
CA THR A 157 25.34 -17.68 5.93
C THR A 157 25.46 -17.05 7.31
N ALA A 158 25.21 -15.75 7.45
CA ALA A 158 25.06 -15.13 8.75
C ALA A 158 23.63 -15.40 9.27
N PRO A 159 23.44 -16.10 10.40
CA PRO A 159 22.20 -15.97 11.13
C PRO A 159 22.05 -14.48 11.39
N ILE A 160 21.05 -13.83 10.81
CA ILE A 160 20.63 -12.49 11.25
C ILE A 160 20.22 -12.73 12.71
N ALA A 161 21.14 -12.43 13.62
CA ALA A 161 21.16 -12.99 14.95
C ALA A 161 20.04 -12.38 15.78
N HIS A 162 18.88 -13.04 15.77
CA HIS A 162 17.90 -12.88 16.84
C HIS A 162 18.15 -13.95 17.89
N THR A 163 17.99 -13.56 19.16
CA THR A 163 18.13 -14.39 20.36
C THR A 163 17.04 -15.47 20.51
N GLY A 164 16.53 -16.01 19.39
CA GLY A 164 15.47 -17.01 19.33
C GLY A 164 15.60 -17.95 18.12
N SER A 165 14.77 -18.98 18.08
CA SER A 165 14.86 -20.11 17.12
C SER A 165 14.51 -19.79 15.65
N GLY A 166 14.15 -18.55 15.30
CA GLY A 166 13.79 -18.15 13.92
C GLY A 166 14.97 -17.71 13.04
N TRP A 167 14.84 -17.84 11.71
CA TRP A 167 15.74 -17.22 10.71
C TRP A 167 15.25 -15.81 10.37
N GLY A 168 16.17 -14.83 10.28
CA GLY A 168 15.84 -13.50 9.77
C GLY A 168 15.38 -12.49 10.81
N GLY A 169 15.42 -11.20 10.46
CA GLY A 169 14.98 -10.12 11.34
C GLY A 169 13.49 -9.82 11.31
N ILE A 170 12.75 -10.46 10.41
CA ILE A 170 11.30 -10.33 10.25
C ILE A 170 10.68 -11.71 10.43
N ARG A 171 9.74 -11.83 11.37
CA ARG A 171 9.02 -13.08 11.65
C ARG A 171 7.56 -12.94 11.29
N VAL A 172 7.01 -13.99 10.70
CA VAL A 172 5.56 -14.15 10.53
C VAL A 172 5.12 -15.16 11.56
N VAL A 173 4.24 -14.75 12.46
CA VAL A 173 3.71 -15.64 13.49
C VAL A 173 2.25 -15.96 13.22
N ASN A 174 1.84 -17.17 13.53
CA ASN A 174 0.44 -17.56 13.48
C ASN A 174 -0.34 -16.95 14.68
N ALA A 175 -1.65 -17.19 14.73
CA ALA A 175 -2.51 -16.69 15.82
C ALA A 175 -2.12 -17.19 17.22
N LEU A 176 -1.33 -18.25 17.31
CA LEU A 176 -0.79 -18.82 18.56
C LEU A 176 0.58 -18.23 18.92
N GLY A 177 1.12 -17.31 18.12
CA GLY A 177 2.42 -16.68 18.34
C GLY A 177 3.62 -17.52 17.87
N HIS A 178 3.40 -18.65 17.21
CA HIS A 178 4.48 -19.50 16.68
C HIS A 178 4.96 -18.97 15.34
N ASP A 179 6.28 -18.95 15.13
CA ASP A 179 6.89 -18.60 13.85
C ASP A 179 6.51 -19.64 12.78
N VAL A 180 5.98 -19.16 11.65
CA VAL A 180 5.61 -20.04 10.52
C VAL A 180 6.82 -20.51 9.72
N PHE A 181 8.01 -19.97 10.01
CA PHE A 181 9.30 -20.38 9.44
C PHE A 181 10.26 -20.96 10.52
N ASP A 182 9.73 -21.61 11.56
CA ASP A 182 10.54 -22.21 12.64
C ASP A 182 11.50 -23.29 12.08
N ARG A 183 12.77 -23.17 12.47
CA ARG A 183 13.88 -24.09 12.17
C ARG A 183 13.63 -25.53 12.58
N ARG A 184 12.77 -25.76 13.58
CA ARG A 184 12.51 -27.09 14.12
C ARG A 184 11.58 -27.92 13.24
N ASP A 185 11.00 -27.32 12.19
CA ASP A 185 10.22 -28.07 11.22
C ASP A 185 11.14 -28.64 10.12
N PRO A 186 11.42 -29.96 10.14
CA PRO A 186 12.26 -30.59 9.13
C PRO A 186 11.61 -30.63 7.73
N ALA A 187 10.32 -30.31 7.60
CA ALA A 187 9.63 -30.22 6.32
C ALA A 187 9.92 -28.91 5.55
N ILE A 188 10.56 -27.92 6.20
CA ILE A 188 10.85 -26.58 5.64
C ILE A 188 12.36 -26.42 5.41
N ALA A 189 12.95 -27.29 4.58
CA ALA A 189 14.30 -27.12 4.05
C ALA A 189 14.22 -26.77 2.55
N PRO A 190 14.79 -25.65 2.07
CA PRO A 190 15.89 -24.83 2.62
C PRO A 190 15.44 -23.67 3.54
N ARG A 191 16.42 -22.92 4.08
CA ARG A 191 16.28 -21.79 5.01
C ARG A 191 15.42 -20.65 4.44
N HIS A 192 14.10 -20.80 4.47
CA HIS A 192 13.17 -19.72 4.13
C HIS A 192 13.23 -18.63 5.20
N PHE A 193 13.37 -17.38 4.76
CA PHE A 193 13.32 -16.21 5.63
C PHE A 193 12.66 -15.06 4.87
N ILE A 194 12.18 -14.07 5.61
CA ILE A 194 11.59 -12.87 5.01
C ILE A 194 12.69 -11.85 4.73
N ALA A 195 12.90 -11.57 3.44
CA ALA A 195 13.89 -10.59 2.97
C ALA A 195 13.42 -9.15 3.15
N TYR A 196 12.15 -8.90 2.86
CA TYR A 196 11.50 -7.60 2.98
C TYR A 196 9.99 -7.76 3.17
N ALA A 197 9.33 -6.65 3.50
CA ALA A 197 7.88 -6.55 3.51
C ALA A 197 7.42 -5.16 3.05
N LEU A 198 6.23 -5.14 2.44
CA LEU A 198 5.55 -3.94 1.96
C LEU A 198 4.23 -3.79 2.71
N ILE A 199 3.95 -2.60 3.23
CA ILE A 199 2.76 -2.33 4.03
C ILE A 199 2.00 -1.14 3.44
N SER A 200 0.78 -1.41 3.00
CA SER A 200 -0.25 -0.39 2.75
C SER A 200 -0.94 -0.08 4.08
N HIS A 201 -1.13 1.21 4.39
CA HIS A 201 -1.71 1.62 5.67
C HIS A 201 -3.23 1.77 5.60
N GLY A 202 -3.82 1.86 4.41
CA GLY A 202 -5.26 1.78 4.26
C GLY A 202 -6.00 2.94 4.94
N GLU A 203 -7.26 2.69 5.31
CA GLU A 203 -8.11 3.69 5.97
C GLU A 203 -7.65 4.02 7.40
N ASN A 204 -6.99 3.08 8.09
CA ASN A 204 -6.60 3.22 9.50
C ASN A 204 -5.38 4.15 9.70
N ARG A 205 -4.56 4.33 8.66
CA ARG A 205 -3.37 5.22 8.64
C ARG A 205 -2.32 4.93 9.73
N GLY A 206 -2.42 3.83 10.46
CA GLY A 206 -1.53 3.55 11.60
C GLY A 206 -0.08 3.41 11.15
N GLY A 207 0.81 4.30 11.62
CA GLY A 207 2.22 4.32 11.22
C GLY A 207 2.49 4.88 9.81
N ALA A 208 1.46 5.42 9.15
CA ALA A 208 1.54 5.96 7.80
C ALA A 208 2.27 7.32 7.76
N ARG A 209 2.70 7.70 6.56
CA ARG A 209 3.12 9.07 6.26
C ARG A 209 2.38 9.63 5.06
N THR A 210 2.19 10.95 5.07
CA THR A 210 1.52 11.69 3.99
C THR A 210 2.42 11.85 2.76
N LYS A 211 1.88 12.42 1.68
CA LYS A 211 2.66 12.82 0.49
C LYS A 211 3.76 13.85 0.81
N GLN A 212 3.61 14.58 1.91
CA GLN A 212 4.56 15.58 2.40
C GLN A 212 5.55 15.00 3.42
N GLY A 213 5.52 13.69 3.66
CA GLY A 213 6.40 13.03 4.61
C GLY A 213 6.07 13.28 6.09
N THR A 214 4.92 13.89 6.38
CA THR A 214 4.45 14.09 7.76
C THR A 214 3.88 12.79 8.32
N PRO A 215 4.18 12.45 9.60
CA PRO A 215 3.49 11.38 10.32
C PRO A 215 1.97 11.64 10.35
N HIS A 216 1.19 10.56 10.31
CA HIS A 216 -0.25 10.62 10.61
C HIS A 216 -0.52 10.46 12.10
#